data_AF-A0A397VGA2-F1
#
_entry.id   AF-A0A397VGA2-F1
#
_cell.length_a   1.000
_cell.length_b   1.000
_cell.length_c   1.000
_cell.angle_alpha   90.00
_cell.angle_beta   90.00
_cell.angle_gamma   90.00
#
_symmetry.space_group_name_H-M   'P 1'
#
loop_
_entity.id
_entity.type
_entity.pdbx_description
1 polymer ?
#
loop_
_entity_poly.entity_id
_entity_poly.type
_entity_poly.pdbx_seq_one_letter_code
_entity_poly.pdbx_strand_id
1 'polypeptide(L)'
;MSAASDTVLLDPQDEPIIDTFDLVFLLSAGVIAVLYLFRDTLFSPRKPPIVNQPVIQPRVAPKKDKDFIKKMRNTDKNVVLFYGSQTGTAEDYASRLAKEGLQRFGLKTMTVDVEDCDMTLLDKFPDDCLAFFLMATYGEGEPTDDAVEFWELINSDNPEFSEGMPIEDKPLSKLRYVVFALGNKTYEHFNAVGRLVDAKLTEFGATKIGERGEGDDDGSLEEDFLGWKEDMWKAVCDAMEIDPNEAQTQTGAHVAVYKITELENYDIDSDSVFYGELSENALKVGT
;
A
#
# COMPACT_ATOMS: atom_id res chain seq x y z
N MET A 1 56.12 84.84 -75.93
CA MET A 1 57.29 84.62 -75.06
C MET A 1 56.78 84.46 -73.63
N SER A 2 56.72 83.24 -73.12
CA SER A 2 56.77 82.98 -71.68
C SER A 2 57.16 81.52 -71.46
N ALA A 3 58.35 81.33 -70.92
CA ALA A 3 58.99 80.07 -70.52
C ALA A 3 58.34 79.59 -69.20
N ALA A 4 57.96 78.32 -69.04
CA ALA A 4 58.76 77.13 -68.73
C ALA A 4 59.33 77.08 -67.30
N SER A 5 59.45 75.84 -66.81
CA SER A 5 60.07 75.34 -65.56
C SER A 5 59.20 75.35 -64.30
N ASP A 6 59.14 74.30 -63.48
CA ASP A 6 59.77 72.97 -63.53
C ASP A 6 58.96 72.02 -62.63
N THR A 7 58.74 70.80 -63.11
CA THR A 7 58.22 69.68 -62.32
C THR A 7 59.38 68.97 -61.63
N VAL A 8 59.41 69.00 -60.30
CA VAL A 8 60.30 68.16 -59.47
C VAL A 8 59.54 66.90 -59.09
N LEU A 9 60.02 65.76 -59.60
CA LEU A 9 59.60 64.42 -59.20
C LEU A 9 60.28 64.05 -57.88
N LEU A 10 59.49 63.61 -56.89
CA LEU A 10 59.98 62.93 -55.68
C LEU A 10 59.42 61.50 -55.65
N ASP A 11 60.34 60.59 -55.32
CA ASP A 11 60.35 59.12 -55.35
C ASP A 11 59.34 58.46 -54.36
N PRO A 12 58.89 57.20 -54.58
CA PRO A 12 57.86 56.53 -53.79
C PRO A 12 58.45 56.02 -52.47
N GLN A 13 57.73 56.20 -51.37
CA GLN A 13 58.10 55.61 -50.08
C GLN A 13 57.16 54.45 -49.78
N ASP A 14 57.79 53.33 -49.43
CA ASP A 14 57.21 52.02 -49.11
C ASP A 14 56.13 52.09 -48.02
N GLU A 15 54.91 51.68 -48.36
CA GLU A 15 53.84 51.41 -47.39
C GLU A 15 54.16 50.11 -46.62
N PRO A 16 54.07 50.11 -45.27
CA PRO A 16 54.38 48.93 -44.47
C PRO A 16 53.37 47.79 -44.72
N ILE A 17 53.87 46.56 -44.82
CA ILE A 17 53.13 45.33 -45.18
C ILE A 17 52.01 44.97 -44.16
N ILE A 18 51.98 45.59 -42.99
CA ILE A 18 50.96 45.36 -41.95
C ILE A 18 50.39 46.71 -41.52
N ASP A 19 49.11 46.92 -41.81
CA ASP A 19 48.38 48.11 -41.41
C ASP A 19 48.02 48.07 -39.91
N THR A 20 47.82 49.23 -39.32
CA THR A 20 47.40 49.42 -37.92
C THR A 20 46.11 48.65 -37.64
N PHE A 21 45.19 48.57 -38.62
CA PHE A 21 43.96 47.79 -38.51
C PHE A 21 44.21 46.28 -38.35
N ASP A 22 45.16 45.71 -39.10
CA ASP A 22 45.50 44.29 -39.00
C ASP A 22 46.19 43.96 -37.67
N LEU A 23 47.03 44.87 -37.16
CA LEU A 23 47.64 44.71 -35.84
C LEU A 23 46.60 44.70 -34.73
N VAL A 24 45.62 45.61 -34.79
CA VAL A 24 44.51 45.67 -33.81
C VAL A 24 43.65 44.41 -33.91
N PHE A 25 43.37 43.94 -35.13
CA PHE A 25 42.57 42.74 -35.35
C PHE A 25 43.27 41.50 -34.77
N LEU A 26 44.57 41.31 -35.06
CA LEU A 26 45.35 40.18 -34.54
C LEU A 26 45.49 40.21 -33.02
N LEU A 27 45.70 41.39 -32.43
CA LEU A 27 45.74 41.53 -30.96
C LEU A 27 44.39 41.21 -30.33
N SER A 28 43.28 41.68 -30.92
CA SER A 28 41.94 41.41 -30.39
C SER A 28 41.58 39.92 -30.46
N ALA A 29 41.90 39.24 -31.56
CA ALA A 29 41.70 37.81 -31.73
C ALA A 29 42.54 37.00 -30.73
N GLY A 30 43.79 37.42 -30.49
CA GLY A 30 44.65 36.82 -29.48
C GLY A 30 44.09 36.94 -28.06
N VAL A 31 43.59 38.12 -27.68
CA VAL A 31 42.98 38.34 -26.36
C VAL A 31 41.72 37.50 -26.18
N ILE A 32 40.86 37.41 -27.20
CA ILE A 32 39.64 36.59 -27.16
C ILE A 32 40.00 35.11 -27.03
N ALA A 33 41.01 34.62 -27.77
CA ALA A 33 41.47 33.24 -27.68
C ALA A 33 42.02 32.90 -26.28
N VAL A 34 42.78 33.82 -25.67
CA VAL A 34 43.27 33.66 -24.29
C VAL A 34 42.11 33.65 -23.29
N LEU A 35 41.15 34.58 -23.40
CA LEU A 35 39.98 34.59 -22.53
C LEU A 35 39.14 33.32 -22.67
N TYR A 36 39.05 32.75 -23.88
CA TYR A 36 38.36 31.50 -24.12
C TYR A 36 39.10 30.30 -23.49
N LEU A 37 40.42 30.20 -23.67
CA LEU A 37 41.22 29.11 -23.11
C LEU A 37 41.34 29.14 -21.58
N PHE A 38 41.29 30.33 -20.97
CA PHE A 38 41.35 30.52 -19.53
C PHE A 38 39.98 30.83 -18.90
N ARG A 39 38.88 30.59 -19.61
CA ARG A 39 37.53 30.95 -19.10
C ARG A 39 37.22 30.23 -17.79
N ASP A 40 37.58 28.96 -17.68
CA ASP A 40 37.22 28.13 -16.52
C ASP A 40 38.13 28.42 -15.31
N THR A 41 39.33 28.98 -15.54
CA THR A 41 40.27 29.41 -14.50
C THR A 41 40.05 30.85 -14.04
N LEU A 42 39.65 31.76 -14.93
CA LEU A 42 39.37 33.16 -14.60
C LEU A 42 37.96 33.39 -14.06
N PHE A 43 36.98 32.58 -14.48
CA PHE A 43 35.57 32.72 -14.13
C PHE A 43 35.00 31.54 -13.33
N SER A 44 35.84 30.78 -12.61
CA SER A 44 35.34 29.81 -11.63
C SER A 44 34.66 30.54 -10.46
N PRO A 45 33.39 30.25 -10.14
CA PRO A 45 32.73 30.85 -8.98
C PRO A 45 33.45 30.37 -7.72
N ARG A 46 33.98 31.33 -6.93
CA ARG A 46 34.50 31.03 -5.60
C ARG A 46 33.35 30.48 -4.76
N LYS A 47 33.41 29.20 -4.38
CA LYS A 47 32.50 28.66 -3.35
C LYS A 47 32.64 29.53 -2.09
N PRO A 48 31.53 30.04 -1.51
CA PRO A 48 31.62 30.76 -0.25
C PRO A 48 32.19 29.82 0.83
N PRO A 49 32.91 30.36 1.83
CA PRO A 49 33.44 29.56 2.91
C PRO A 49 32.31 28.81 3.62
N ILE A 50 32.54 27.52 3.86
CA ILE A 50 31.61 26.63 4.56
C ILE A 50 31.50 27.13 6.00
N VAL A 51 30.41 27.83 6.32
CA VAL A 51 29.97 28.00 7.70
C VAL A 51 29.48 26.63 8.15
N ASN A 52 30.09 26.07 9.20
CA ASN A 52 29.59 24.87 9.86
C ASN A 52 28.25 25.18 10.53
N GLN A 53 27.17 25.21 9.75
CA GLN A 53 25.84 25.00 10.29
C GLN A 53 25.79 23.54 10.76
N PRO A 54 25.29 23.25 11.97
CA PRO A 54 24.96 21.89 12.31
C PRO A 54 24.00 21.39 11.23
N VAL A 55 24.45 20.40 10.47
CA VAL A 55 23.62 19.71 9.49
C VAL A 55 22.47 19.15 10.29
N ILE A 56 21.31 19.81 10.22
CA ILE A 56 20.04 19.14 10.51
C ILE A 56 19.97 18.10 9.40
N GLN A 57 20.45 16.90 9.70
CA GLN A 57 20.22 15.76 8.85
C GLN A 57 18.73 15.78 8.55
N PRO A 58 18.29 15.66 7.29
CA PRO A 58 16.89 15.36 7.05
C PRO A 58 16.58 14.20 7.97
N ARG A 59 15.65 14.39 8.92
CA ARG A 59 15.15 13.29 9.74
C ARG A 59 14.69 12.29 8.70
N VAL A 60 15.49 11.23 8.50
CA VAL A 60 15.04 10.06 7.78
C VAL A 60 13.78 9.71 8.52
N ALA A 61 12.61 9.88 7.88
CA ALA A 61 11.37 9.40 8.43
C ALA A 61 11.67 7.98 8.90
N PRO A 62 11.37 7.61 10.17
CA PRO A 62 11.72 6.29 10.66
C PRO A 62 11.22 5.30 9.61
N LYS A 63 12.13 4.51 9.03
CA LYS A 63 11.77 3.49 8.05
C LYS A 63 10.65 2.70 8.69
N LYS A 64 9.47 2.73 8.08
CA LYS A 64 8.30 2.00 8.57
C LYS A 64 8.74 0.55 8.72
N ASP A 65 8.61 0.01 9.93
CA ASP A 65 9.00 -1.37 10.24
C ASP A 65 8.04 -2.29 9.47
N LYS A 66 8.47 -2.78 8.29
CA LYS A 66 7.68 -3.66 7.42
C LYS A 66 7.56 -5.10 7.96
N ASP A 67 8.14 -5.40 9.13
CA ASP A 67 8.02 -6.69 9.81
C ASP A 67 6.64 -6.84 10.48
N PHE A 68 5.68 -7.35 9.71
CA PHE A 68 4.32 -7.57 10.19
C PHE A 68 4.24 -8.72 11.20
N ILE A 69 5.15 -9.71 11.16
CA ILE A 69 5.20 -10.82 12.12
C ILE A 69 5.51 -10.30 13.52
N LYS A 70 6.48 -9.37 13.62
CA LYS A 70 6.80 -8.69 14.87
C LYS A 70 5.64 -7.83 15.36
N LYS A 71 4.97 -7.10 14.48
CA LYS A 71 3.76 -6.31 14.83
C LYS A 71 2.64 -7.21 15.36
N MET A 72 2.40 -8.34 14.70
CA MET A 72 1.41 -9.33 15.07
C MET A 72 1.70 -9.90 16.48
N ARG A 73 2.95 -10.30 16.76
CA ARG A 73 3.36 -10.78 18.08
C ARG A 73 3.25 -9.71 19.17
N ASN A 74 3.68 -8.48 18.89
CA ASN A 74 3.64 -7.37 19.86
C ASN A 74 2.22 -6.93 20.20
N THR A 75 1.27 -7.14 19.29
CA THR A 75 -0.14 -6.78 19.47
C THR A 75 -1.05 -7.98 19.74
N ASP A 76 -0.45 -9.15 19.97
CA ASP A 76 -1.15 -10.41 20.27
C ASP A 76 -2.27 -10.68 19.25
N LYS A 77 -1.92 -10.65 17.96
CA LYS A 77 -2.84 -10.89 16.85
C LYS A 77 -2.63 -12.29 16.31
N ASN A 78 -3.72 -12.98 15.99
CA ASN A 78 -3.70 -14.32 15.40
C ASN A 78 -4.33 -14.37 14.00
N VAL A 79 -4.91 -13.25 13.54
CA VAL A 79 -5.43 -13.12 12.19
C VAL A 79 -4.94 -11.83 11.55
N VAL A 80 -4.36 -11.93 10.37
CA VAL A 80 -3.91 -10.78 9.57
C VAL A 80 -4.70 -10.74 8.28
N LEU A 81 -5.25 -9.57 7.94
CA LEU A 81 -5.99 -9.35 6.71
C LEU A 81 -5.21 -8.37 5.84
N PHE A 82 -4.57 -8.91 4.82
CA PHE A 82 -3.88 -8.17 3.78
C PHE A 82 -4.87 -7.71 2.72
N TYR A 83 -4.71 -6.48 2.25
CA TYR A 83 -5.46 -5.96 1.12
C TYR A 83 -4.52 -5.36 0.07
N GLY A 84 -4.87 -5.56 -1.21
CA GLY A 84 -4.35 -4.81 -2.35
C GLY A 84 -5.50 -4.06 -3.00
N SER A 85 -5.46 -2.73 -2.96
CA SER A 85 -6.62 -1.86 -3.16
C SER A 85 -6.25 -0.55 -3.86
N GLN A 86 -6.86 -0.26 -5.01
CA GLN A 86 -6.64 1.02 -5.71
C GLN A 86 -7.57 2.14 -5.19
N THR A 87 -8.84 1.82 -4.94
CA THR A 87 -9.90 2.79 -4.63
C THR A 87 -10.51 2.61 -3.23
N GLY A 88 -9.96 1.69 -2.42
CA GLY A 88 -10.39 1.46 -1.04
C GLY A 88 -11.39 0.30 -0.85
N THR A 89 -11.90 -0.32 -1.91
CA THR A 89 -12.93 -1.37 -1.79
C THR A 89 -12.40 -2.63 -1.07
N ALA A 90 -11.22 -3.12 -1.43
CA ALA A 90 -10.64 -4.30 -0.78
C ALA A 90 -10.23 -4.00 0.67
N GLU A 91 -9.76 -2.78 0.94
CA GLU A 91 -9.46 -2.28 2.30
C GLU A 91 -10.72 -2.25 3.19
N ASP A 92 -11.85 -1.78 2.66
CA ASP A 92 -13.13 -1.77 3.38
C ASP A 92 -13.58 -3.21 3.71
N TYR A 93 -13.52 -4.11 2.73
CA TYR A 93 -13.88 -5.51 2.95
C TYR A 93 -12.97 -6.18 3.99
N ALA A 94 -11.66 -5.90 3.95
CA ALA A 94 -10.71 -6.40 4.95
C ALA A 94 -11.08 -5.87 6.34
N SER A 95 -11.39 -4.58 6.45
CA SER A 95 -11.79 -3.93 7.70
C SER A 95 -13.10 -4.48 8.25
N ARG A 96 -14.06 -4.81 7.38
CA ARG A 96 -15.35 -5.42 7.76
C ARG A 96 -15.14 -6.84 8.28
N LEU A 97 -14.39 -7.69 7.56
CA LEU A 97 -14.04 -9.03 8.03
C LEU A 97 -13.24 -9.00 9.34
N ALA A 98 -12.33 -8.05 9.50
CA ALA A 98 -11.54 -7.91 10.72
C ALA A 98 -12.42 -7.59 11.94
N LYS A 99 -13.35 -6.64 11.80
CA LYS A 99 -14.30 -6.27 12.85
C LYS A 99 -15.23 -7.43 13.18
N GLU A 100 -15.75 -8.09 12.15
CA GLU A 100 -16.66 -9.23 12.29
C GLU A 100 -15.97 -10.44 12.94
N GLY A 101 -14.74 -10.75 12.53
CA GLY A 101 -13.90 -11.79 13.12
C GLY A 101 -13.70 -11.60 14.61
N LEU A 102 -13.38 -10.36 15.01
CA LEU A 102 -13.28 -10.00 16.42
C LEU A 102 -14.62 -10.12 17.14
N GLN A 103 -15.70 -9.56 16.59
CA GLN A 103 -17.00 -9.49 17.27
C GLN A 103 -17.69 -10.85 17.40
N ARG A 104 -17.76 -11.63 16.31
CA ARG A 104 -18.47 -12.92 16.25
C ARG A 104 -17.64 -14.07 16.79
N PHE A 105 -16.33 -14.06 16.54
CA PHE A 105 -15.48 -15.25 16.73
C PHE A 105 -14.34 -15.04 17.73
N GLY A 106 -14.22 -13.84 18.34
CA GLY A 106 -13.14 -13.54 19.28
C GLY A 106 -11.75 -13.52 18.67
N LEU A 107 -11.65 -13.46 17.34
CA LEU A 107 -10.36 -13.44 16.65
C LEU A 107 -9.64 -12.12 16.91
N LYS A 108 -8.34 -12.21 17.17
CA LYS A 108 -7.49 -11.05 17.38
C LYS A 108 -6.97 -10.60 16.02
N THR A 109 -7.76 -9.79 15.34
CA THR A 109 -7.52 -9.38 13.95
C THR A 109 -6.70 -8.09 13.84
N MET A 110 -5.97 -7.95 12.73
CA MET A 110 -5.40 -6.69 12.24
C MET A 110 -5.50 -6.63 10.72
N THR A 111 -5.77 -5.45 10.18
CA THR A 111 -5.68 -5.17 8.74
C THR A 111 -4.35 -4.53 8.41
N VAL A 112 -3.77 -4.87 7.26
CA VAL A 112 -2.54 -4.26 6.78
C VAL A 112 -2.55 -4.15 5.27
N ASP A 113 -2.07 -3.02 4.79
CA ASP A 113 -1.70 -2.85 3.40
C ASP A 113 -0.56 -3.83 3.05
N VAL A 114 -0.67 -4.46 1.89
CA VAL A 114 0.37 -5.34 1.36
C VAL A 114 1.69 -4.58 1.11
N GLU A 115 1.64 -3.30 0.70
CA GLU A 115 2.83 -2.45 0.48
C GLU A 115 3.61 -2.19 1.78
N ASP A 116 2.89 -2.14 2.90
CA ASP A 116 3.44 -1.87 4.23
C ASP A 116 4.10 -3.09 4.88
N CYS A 117 4.06 -4.25 4.22
CA CYS A 117 4.54 -5.52 4.74
C CYS A 117 5.68 -6.08 3.89
N ASP A 118 6.67 -6.64 4.56
CA ASP A 118 7.66 -7.48 3.89
C ASP A 118 7.09 -8.88 3.68
N MET A 119 6.52 -9.13 2.50
CA MET A 119 5.88 -10.41 2.16
C MET A 119 6.85 -11.59 2.04
N THR A 120 8.17 -11.34 2.05
CA THR A 120 9.15 -12.43 2.13
C THR A 120 9.06 -13.17 3.48
N LEU A 121 8.47 -12.56 4.51
CA LEU A 121 8.29 -13.12 5.85
C LEU A 121 7.09 -14.08 5.97
N LEU A 122 6.35 -14.35 4.89
CA LEU A 122 5.23 -15.30 4.89
C LEU A 122 5.66 -16.74 5.28
N ASP A 123 6.92 -17.10 5.07
CA ASP A 123 7.49 -18.38 5.51
C ASP A 123 7.67 -18.50 7.04
N LYS A 124 7.76 -17.36 7.73
CA LYS A 124 7.81 -17.25 9.19
C LYS A 124 6.43 -17.10 9.84
N PHE A 125 5.37 -17.20 9.05
CA PHE A 125 4.01 -17.12 9.56
C PHE A 125 3.74 -18.26 10.57
N PRO A 126 3.24 -17.97 11.78
CA PRO A 126 2.91 -19.00 12.76
C PRO A 126 1.81 -19.93 12.27
N ASP A 127 1.90 -21.20 12.64
CA ASP A 127 0.97 -22.26 12.28
C ASP A 127 -0.41 -22.11 12.93
N ASP A 128 -0.46 -21.51 14.12
CA ASP A 128 -1.70 -21.20 14.87
C ASP A 128 -2.41 -19.93 14.39
N CYS A 129 -1.85 -19.21 13.42
CA CYS A 129 -2.41 -17.97 12.87
C CYS A 129 -3.10 -18.19 11.51
N LEU A 130 -3.82 -17.18 11.04
CA LEU A 130 -4.52 -17.20 9.74
C LEU A 130 -4.31 -15.89 8.96
N ALA A 131 -4.05 -15.99 7.65
CA ALA A 131 -3.92 -14.85 6.75
C ALA A 131 -5.13 -14.73 5.81
N PHE A 132 -5.65 -13.53 5.60
CA PHE A 132 -6.62 -13.22 4.54
C PHE A 132 -5.96 -12.36 3.49
N PHE A 133 -6.25 -12.62 2.21
CA PHE A 133 -5.82 -11.79 1.10
C PHE A 133 -7.04 -11.29 0.35
N LEU A 134 -7.28 -9.98 0.41
CA LEU A 134 -8.33 -9.30 -0.33
C LEU A 134 -7.68 -8.53 -1.47
N MET A 135 -7.74 -9.09 -2.68
CA MET A 135 -6.91 -8.63 -3.79
C MET A 135 -7.79 -8.13 -4.93
N ALA A 136 -7.71 -6.82 -5.21
CA ALA A 136 -8.30 -6.26 -6.41
C ALA A 136 -7.42 -6.52 -7.64
N THR A 137 -8.07 -6.74 -8.78
CA THR A 137 -7.43 -6.81 -10.09
C THR A 137 -7.67 -5.50 -10.84
N TYR A 138 -6.64 -4.96 -11.47
CA TYR A 138 -6.72 -3.71 -12.24
C TYR A 138 -6.17 -3.88 -13.65
N GLY A 139 -6.43 -2.89 -14.52
CA GLY A 139 -5.92 -2.86 -15.89
C GLY A 139 -6.22 -4.14 -16.69
N GLU A 140 -5.17 -4.72 -17.27
CA GLU A 140 -5.21 -5.95 -18.07
C GLU A 140 -4.85 -7.19 -17.24
N GLY A 141 -5.41 -7.30 -16.03
CA GLY A 141 -5.11 -8.42 -15.13
C GLY A 141 -3.90 -8.20 -14.21
N GLU A 142 -3.53 -6.94 -14.00
CA GLU A 142 -2.40 -6.50 -13.21
C GLU A 142 -2.81 -6.30 -11.73
N PRO A 143 -1.85 -6.42 -10.79
CA PRO A 143 -2.08 -6.05 -9.39
C PRO A 143 -2.39 -4.56 -9.25
N THR A 144 -3.00 -4.19 -8.13
CA THR A 144 -3.07 -2.79 -7.68
C THR A 144 -1.68 -2.24 -7.37
N ASP A 145 -1.52 -0.91 -7.39
CA ASP A 145 -0.20 -0.27 -7.22
C ASP A 145 0.49 -0.65 -5.91
N ASP A 146 -0.27 -0.82 -4.83
CA ASP A 146 0.21 -1.25 -3.51
C ASP A 146 0.71 -2.71 -3.50
N ALA A 147 0.15 -3.56 -4.36
CA ALA A 147 0.41 -5.00 -4.41
C ALA A 147 1.51 -5.43 -5.37
N VAL A 148 2.15 -4.50 -6.09
CA VAL A 148 3.16 -4.81 -7.12
C VAL A 148 4.35 -5.58 -6.54
N GLU A 149 4.92 -5.15 -5.40
CA GLU A 149 6.07 -5.83 -4.78
C GLU A 149 5.73 -7.29 -4.40
N PHE A 150 4.52 -7.51 -3.87
CA PHE A 150 4.05 -8.85 -3.52
C PHE A 150 3.80 -9.72 -4.75
N TRP A 151 3.20 -9.14 -5.79
CA TRP A 151 2.97 -9.82 -7.06
C TRP A 151 4.27 -10.28 -7.71
N GLU A 152 5.27 -9.40 -7.79
CA GLU A 152 6.59 -9.72 -8.33
C GLU A 152 7.27 -10.84 -7.53
N LEU A 153 7.16 -10.82 -6.20
CA LEU A 153 7.69 -11.87 -5.34
C LEU A 153 7.10 -13.24 -5.71
N ILE A 154 5.77 -13.38 -5.75
CA ILE A 154 5.11 -14.68 -5.96
C ILE A 154 5.07 -15.14 -7.42
N ASN A 155 5.21 -14.20 -8.37
CA ASN A 155 5.18 -14.48 -9.80
C ASN A 155 6.60 -14.59 -10.42
N SER A 156 7.65 -14.41 -9.62
CA SER A 156 9.03 -14.67 -10.02
C SER A 156 9.26 -16.15 -10.36
N ASP A 157 10.20 -16.42 -11.27
CA ASP A 157 10.65 -17.79 -11.58
C ASP A 157 11.33 -18.46 -10.37
N ASN A 158 11.99 -17.66 -9.53
CA ASN A 158 12.65 -18.10 -8.30
C ASN A 158 12.23 -17.17 -7.16
N PRO A 159 11.05 -17.36 -6.58
CA PRO A 159 10.61 -16.59 -5.43
C PRO A 159 11.50 -16.89 -4.21
N GLU A 160 12.05 -15.85 -3.59
CA GLU A 160 12.92 -15.97 -2.42
C GLU A 160 12.19 -15.48 -1.16
N PHE A 161 11.89 -16.40 -0.25
CA PHE A 161 11.37 -16.07 1.08
C PHE A 161 12.51 -15.92 2.09
N SER A 162 12.20 -15.35 3.25
CA SER A 162 13.18 -14.88 4.21
C SER A 162 14.08 -15.95 4.84
N GLU A 163 13.66 -17.22 4.84
CA GLU A 163 14.42 -18.39 5.30
C GLU A 163 15.24 -19.03 4.17
N GLY A 164 15.07 -18.58 2.92
CA GLY A 164 15.83 -19.05 1.75
C GLY A 164 15.55 -20.49 1.34
N MET A 165 14.41 -21.05 1.79
CA MET A 165 14.00 -22.40 1.45
C MET A 165 13.53 -22.46 -0.02
N PRO A 166 13.98 -23.46 -0.81
CA PRO A 166 13.52 -23.66 -2.18
C PRO A 166 12.01 -23.93 -2.23
N ILE A 167 11.35 -23.55 -3.34
CA ILE A 167 9.91 -23.80 -3.52
C ILE A 167 9.53 -25.29 -3.44
N GLU A 168 10.43 -26.16 -3.89
CA GLU A 168 10.30 -27.63 -3.85
C GLU A 168 10.04 -28.15 -2.43
N ASP A 169 10.62 -27.49 -1.43
CA ASP A 169 10.51 -27.83 -0.01
C ASP A 169 9.30 -27.18 0.68
N LYS A 170 8.45 -26.49 -0.09
CA LYS A 170 7.19 -25.87 0.37
C LYS A 170 7.42 -24.85 1.50
N PRO A 171 8.04 -23.70 1.18
CA PRO A 171 8.43 -22.69 2.18
C PRO A 171 7.23 -22.13 2.96
N LEU A 172 6.03 -22.15 2.39
CA LEU A 172 4.82 -21.64 3.02
C LEU A 172 3.98 -22.74 3.69
N SER A 173 4.54 -23.90 3.99
CA SER A 173 3.83 -25.06 4.57
C SER A 173 3.06 -24.78 5.88
N LYS A 174 3.45 -23.76 6.64
CA LYS A 174 2.78 -23.33 7.88
C LYS A 174 1.69 -22.29 7.65
N LEU A 175 1.70 -21.63 6.50
CA LEU A 175 0.75 -20.57 6.19
C LEU A 175 -0.62 -21.17 5.94
N ARG A 176 -1.61 -20.79 6.76
CA ARG A 176 -3.02 -21.01 6.48
C ARG A 176 -3.60 -19.73 5.94
N TYR A 177 -4.39 -19.80 4.87
CA TYR A 177 -4.86 -18.59 4.21
C TYR A 177 -6.27 -18.69 3.61
N VAL A 178 -6.89 -17.53 3.44
CA VAL A 178 -8.19 -17.30 2.79
C VAL A 178 -8.00 -16.22 1.72
N VAL A 179 -8.69 -16.33 0.58
CA VAL A 179 -8.62 -15.31 -0.49
C VAL A 179 -10.01 -14.85 -0.90
N PHE A 180 -10.16 -13.54 -1.04
CA PHE A 180 -11.28 -12.91 -1.75
C PHE A 180 -10.73 -12.04 -2.87
N ALA A 181 -11.06 -12.37 -4.11
CA ALA A 181 -10.65 -11.63 -5.29
C ALA A 181 -11.74 -10.61 -5.68
N LEU A 182 -11.34 -9.37 -5.95
CA LEU A 182 -12.22 -8.32 -6.46
C LEU A 182 -11.87 -8.05 -7.92
N GLY A 183 -12.87 -8.10 -8.79
CA GLY A 183 -12.70 -7.93 -10.22
C GLY A 183 -14.01 -7.59 -10.90
N ASN A 184 -14.00 -7.57 -12.22
CA ASN A 184 -15.16 -7.22 -13.03
C ASN A 184 -15.18 -8.08 -14.30
N LYS A 185 -16.28 -8.79 -14.55
CA LYS A 185 -16.41 -9.72 -15.68
C LYS A 185 -16.45 -9.05 -17.06
N THR A 186 -16.61 -7.73 -17.15
CA THR A 186 -16.48 -7.01 -18.43
C THR A 186 -15.04 -6.95 -18.92
N TYR A 187 -14.06 -7.15 -18.04
CA TYR A 187 -12.65 -7.23 -18.38
C TYR A 187 -12.27 -8.67 -18.77
N GLU A 188 -11.33 -8.81 -19.70
CA GLU A 188 -10.85 -10.11 -20.17
C GLU A 188 -10.24 -10.93 -19.03
N HIS A 189 -9.49 -10.27 -18.15
CA HIS A 189 -8.76 -10.88 -17.05
C HIS A 189 -9.52 -10.82 -15.72
N PHE A 190 -10.71 -11.42 -15.68
CA PHE A 190 -11.55 -11.47 -14.47
C PHE A 190 -10.84 -12.12 -13.27
N ASN A 191 -10.70 -11.36 -12.17
CA ASN A 191 -10.11 -11.79 -10.91
C ASN A 191 -8.70 -12.40 -11.02
N ALA A 192 -7.95 -12.02 -12.06
CA ALA A 192 -6.65 -12.62 -12.36
C ALA A 192 -5.67 -12.56 -11.17
N VAL A 193 -5.67 -11.44 -10.43
CA VAL A 193 -4.72 -11.25 -9.33
C VAL A 193 -5.02 -12.19 -8.17
N GLY A 194 -6.25 -12.18 -7.66
CA GLY A 194 -6.64 -13.07 -6.56
C GLY A 194 -6.59 -14.55 -6.93
N ARG A 195 -6.84 -14.90 -8.20
CA ARG A 195 -6.66 -16.27 -8.71
C ARG A 195 -5.19 -16.70 -8.70
N LEU A 196 -4.29 -15.82 -9.13
CA LEU A 196 -2.85 -16.11 -9.13
C LEU A 196 -2.31 -16.23 -7.70
N VAL A 197 -2.70 -15.32 -6.81
CA VAL A 197 -2.33 -15.38 -5.38
C VAL A 197 -2.75 -16.73 -4.78
N ASP A 198 -4.00 -17.15 -4.98
CA ASP A 198 -4.49 -18.43 -4.48
C ASP A 198 -3.71 -19.63 -5.06
N ALA A 199 -3.45 -19.61 -6.37
CA ALA A 199 -2.69 -20.67 -7.03
C ALA A 199 -1.24 -20.75 -6.52
N LYS A 200 -0.54 -19.60 -6.43
CA LYS A 200 0.86 -19.53 -6.02
C LYS A 200 1.08 -19.86 -4.56
N LEU A 201 0.22 -19.38 -3.65
CA LEU A 201 0.30 -19.74 -2.24
C LEU A 201 0.12 -21.25 -2.04
N THR A 202 -0.85 -21.87 -2.73
CA THR A 202 -1.02 -23.33 -2.71
C THR A 202 0.20 -24.06 -3.30
N GLU A 203 0.75 -23.56 -4.42
CA GLU A 203 1.97 -24.11 -5.06
C GLU A 203 3.16 -24.12 -4.08
N PHE A 204 3.32 -23.05 -3.28
CA PHE A 204 4.37 -22.91 -2.28
C PHE A 204 4.10 -23.66 -0.98
N GLY A 205 3.00 -24.43 -0.92
CA GLY A 205 2.65 -25.33 0.16
C GLY A 205 1.73 -24.76 1.23
N ALA A 206 1.23 -23.54 1.08
CA ALA A 206 0.26 -22.98 2.01
C ALA A 206 -1.05 -23.77 1.98
N THR A 207 -1.74 -23.79 3.12
CA THR A 207 -3.03 -24.48 3.28
C THR A 207 -4.17 -23.50 3.09
N LYS A 208 -4.94 -23.68 2.03
CA LYS A 208 -6.15 -22.91 1.77
C LYS A 208 -7.27 -23.28 2.73
N ILE A 209 -7.91 -22.28 3.33
CA ILE A 209 -9.07 -22.42 4.22
C ILE A 209 -10.30 -21.85 3.52
N GLY A 210 -11.29 -22.72 3.27
CA GLY A 210 -12.49 -22.37 2.51
C GLY A 210 -12.22 -22.15 1.01
N GLU A 211 -13.29 -21.94 0.26
CA GLU A 211 -13.19 -21.63 -1.16
C GLU A 211 -12.74 -20.18 -1.39
N ARG A 212 -12.06 -19.94 -2.52
CA ARG A 212 -11.68 -18.57 -2.92
C ARG A 212 -12.96 -17.83 -3.29
N GLY A 213 -13.18 -16.67 -2.70
CA GLY A 213 -14.28 -15.80 -3.11
C GLY A 213 -13.89 -15.01 -4.35
N GLU A 214 -14.85 -14.79 -5.24
CA GLU A 214 -14.67 -14.03 -6.48
C GLU A 214 -15.82 -13.05 -6.61
N GLY A 215 -15.53 -11.78 -6.42
CA GLY A 215 -16.48 -10.68 -6.57
C GLY A 215 -16.51 -10.12 -7.99
N ASP A 216 -17.69 -9.74 -8.45
CA ASP A 216 -17.93 -9.13 -9.76
C ASP A 216 -18.57 -7.74 -9.67
N ASP A 217 -17.79 -6.72 -10.00
CA ASP A 217 -18.22 -5.31 -9.97
C ASP A 217 -19.14 -4.91 -11.15
N ASP A 218 -19.30 -5.74 -12.19
CA ASP A 218 -20.35 -5.53 -13.22
C ASP A 218 -21.75 -5.83 -12.67
N GLY A 219 -21.83 -6.80 -11.76
CA GLY A 219 -23.06 -7.24 -11.11
C GLY A 219 -23.26 -6.57 -9.76
N SER A 220 -23.08 -7.35 -8.70
CA SER A 220 -23.17 -6.87 -7.32
C SER A 220 -22.05 -7.47 -6.49
N LEU A 221 -20.92 -6.76 -6.49
CA LEU A 221 -19.73 -7.12 -5.71
C LEU A 221 -20.04 -7.38 -4.23
N GLU A 222 -20.97 -6.61 -3.68
CA GLU A 222 -21.42 -6.74 -2.29
C GLU A 222 -22.21 -8.03 -2.04
N GLU A 223 -23.09 -8.43 -2.96
CA GLU A 223 -23.82 -9.69 -2.83
C GLU A 223 -22.91 -10.90 -2.96
N ASP A 224 -21.95 -10.87 -3.89
CA ASP A 224 -20.94 -11.91 -4.04
C ASP A 224 -20.09 -12.05 -2.76
N PHE A 225 -19.67 -10.92 -2.19
CA PHE A 225 -18.94 -10.89 -0.93
C PHE A 225 -19.75 -11.50 0.21
N LEU A 226 -21.00 -11.08 0.39
CA LEU A 226 -21.88 -11.59 1.46
C LEU A 226 -22.21 -13.07 1.28
N GLY A 227 -22.43 -13.52 0.04
CA GLY A 227 -22.73 -14.92 -0.30
C GLY A 227 -21.56 -15.85 0.00
N TRP A 228 -20.34 -15.42 -0.28
CA TRP A 228 -19.12 -16.17 0.06
C TRP A 228 -18.82 -16.19 1.56
N LYS A 229 -19.09 -15.08 2.25
CA LYS A 229 -18.62 -14.82 3.61
C LYS A 229 -19.08 -15.85 4.64
N GLU A 230 -20.34 -16.29 4.62
CA GLU A 230 -20.84 -17.21 5.66
C GLU A 230 -20.23 -18.62 5.55
N ASP A 231 -20.03 -19.13 4.34
CA ASP A 231 -19.39 -20.44 4.15
C ASP A 231 -17.89 -20.37 4.43
N MET A 232 -17.24 -19.26 4.09
CA MET A 232 -15.87 -18.99 4.52
C MET A 232 -15.74 -18.98 6.04
N TRP A 233 -16.64 -18.31 6.77
CA TRP A 233 -16.56 -18.25 8.23
C TRP A 233 -16.71 -19.62 8.89
N LYS A 234 -17.55 -20.50 8.34
CA LYS A 234 -17.63 -21.89 8.81
C LYS A 234 -16.28 -22.60 8.69
N ALA A 235 -15.64 -22.51 7.52
CA ALA A 235 -14.33 -23.10 7.29
C ALA A 235 -13.25 -22.51 8.21
N VAL A 236 -13.30 -21.21 8.49
CA VAL A 236 -12.38 -20.55 9.42
C VAL A 236 -12.60 -21.01 10.86
N CYS A 237 -13.86 -21.15 11.31
CA CYS A 237 -14.15 -21.66 12.66
C CYS A 237 -13.63 -23.09 12.82
N ASP A 238 -13.85 -23.94 11.83
CA ASP A 238 -13.36 -25.32 11.83
C ASP A 238 -11.82 -25.37 11.87
N ALA A 239 -11.14 -24.53 11.07
CA ALA A 239 -9.69 -24.49 11.00
C ALA A 239 -9.02 -23.89 12.25
N MET A 240 -9.68 -22.92 12.89
CA MET A 240 -9.18 -22.24 14.09
C MET A 240 -9.70 -22.88 15.39
N GLU A 241 -10.43 -23.99 15.28
CA GLU A 241 -11.04 -24.72 16.41
C GLU A 241 -11.89 -23.83 17.32
N ILE A 242 -12.64 -22.90 16.72
CA ILE A 242 -13.51 -21.95 17.44
C ILE A 242 -14.89 -22.57 17.59
N ASP A 243 -15.37 -22.76 18.83
CA ASP A 243 -16.78 -23.05 19.07
C ASP A 243 -17.60 -21.77 18.85
N PRO A 244 -18.51 -21.73 17.86
CA PRO A 244 -19.34 -20.55 17.60
C PRO A 244 -20.18 -20.10 18.81
N ASN A 245 -20.47 -21.00 19.75
CA ASN A 245 -21.24 -20.71 20.96
C ASN A 245 -20.38 -20.11 22.08
N GLU A 246 -19.10 -20.45 22.15
CA GLU A 246 -18.18 -19.91 23.16
C GLU A 246 -17.67 -18.51 22.78
N ALA A 247 -17.46 -18.27 21.48
CA ALA A 247 -16.93 -17.01 20.98
C ALA A 247 -17.81 -15.79 21.31
N GLN A 248 -19.14 -15.97 21.33
CA GLN A 248 -20.10 -14.94 21.75
C GLN A 248 -20.04 -14.61 23.24
N THR A 249 -19.47 -15.51 24.06
CA THR A 249 -19.41 -15.37 25.51
C THR A 249 -18.16 -14.59 25.95
N GLN A 250 -17.07 -14.66 25.18
CA GLN A 250 -15.79 -14.03 25.51
C GLN A 250 -15.64 -12.61 24.93
N THR A 251 -16.31 -12.30 23.82
CA THR A 251 -16.31 -10.94 23.27
C THR A 251 -17.47 -10.16 23.87
N GLY A 252 -17.15 -9.17 24.71
CA GLY A 252 -18.11 -8.21 25.25
C GLY A 252 -18.74 -7.28 24.20
N ALA A 253 -19.14 -7.80 23.04
CA ALA A 253 -19.84 -7.10 21.97
C ALA A 253 -21.31 -7.56 21.96
N HIS A 254 -22.16 -6.71 22.56
CA HIS A 254 -23.60 -6.88 22.78
C HIS A 254 -24.02 -7.95 23.80
N VAL A 255 -23.58 -7.77 25.06
CA VAL A 255 -24.44 -8.18 26.17
C VAL A 255 -25.73 -7.37 26.06
N ALA A 256 -26.87 -8.01 25.85
CA ALA A 256 -28.16 -7.34 26.01
C ALA A 256 -28.15 -6.67 27.39
N VAL A 257 -28.33 -5.34 27.45
CA VAL A 257 -28.36 -4.58 28.72
C VAL A 257 -29.49 -5.06 29.65
N TYR A 258 -30.39 -5.89 29.11
CA TYR A 258 -31.48 -6.51 29.80
C TYR A 258 -31.36 -8.03 29.74
N LYS A 259 -31.69 -8.67 30.86
CA LYS A 259 -31.87 -10.11 30.96
C LYS A 259 -33.37 -10.41 30.87
N ILE A 260 -33.80 -11.11 29.83
CA ILE A 260 -35.16 -11.64 29.77
C ILE A 260 -35.23 -12.81 30.74
N THR A 261 -36.13 -12.72 31.71
CA THR A 261 -36.46 -13.84 32.61
C THR A 261 -37.94 -14.14 32.39
N GLU A 262 -38.26 -15.34 31.90
CA GLU A 262 -39.65 -15.78 31.84
C GLU A 262 -40.14 -16.05 33.27
N LEU A 263 -41.21 -15.35 33.66
CA LEU A 263 -41.84 -15.56 34.96
C LEU A 263 -42.89 -16.68 34.79
N GLU A 264 -42.62 -17.86 35.36
CA GLU A 264 -43.52 -19.03 35.27
C GLU A 264 -44.87 -18.80 35.96
N ASN A 265 -44.90 -17.94 36.98
CA ASN A 265 -46.12 -17.51 37.66
C ASN A 265 -46.12 -15.99 37.68
N TYR A 266 -46.97 -15.40 36.86
CA TYR A 266 -47.16 -13.97 36.82
C TYR A 266 -48.65 -13.66 36.78
N ASP A 267 -49.08 -12.74 37.64
CA ASP A 267 -50.47 -12.32 37.71
C ASP A 267 -50.74 -11.30 36.60
N ILE A 268 -51.49 -11.75 35.59
CA ILE A 268 -51.89 -10.98 34.42
C ILE A 268 -52.70 -9.74 34.84
N ASP A 269 -53.39 -9.81 35.97
CA ASP A 269 -54.23 -8.74 36.49
C ASP A 269 -53.48 -7.81 37.49
N SER A 270 -52.16 -7.95 37.62
CA SER A 270 -51.35 -7.08 38.48
C SER A 270 -51.27 -5.65 37.91
N ASP A 271 -51.40 -4.64 38.79
CA ASP A 271 -51.23 -3.21 38.47
C ASP A 271 -49.85 -2.85 37.87
N SER A 272 -48.90 -3.78 37.89
CA SER A 272 -47.58 -3.66 37.24
C SER A 272 -47.57 -4.05 35.75
N VAL A 273 -48.68 -4.60 35.22
CA VAL A 273 -48.84 -4.97 33.81
C VAL A 273 -49.47 -3.82 33.04
N PHE A 274 -48.79 -3.36 32.01
CA PHE A 274 -49.33 -2.33 31.13
C PHE A 274 -49.55 -2.88 29.73
N TYR A 275 -50.82 -2.87 29.30
CA TYR A 275 -51.24 -3.30 27.95
C TYR A 275 -51.20 -2.17 26.91
N GLY A 276 -50.55 -1.04 27.25
CA GLY A 276 -50.46 0.15 26.40
C GLY A 276 -51.32 1.33 26.87
N GLU A 277 -52.01 1.21 28.01
CA GLU A 277 -52.66 2.34 28.68
C GLU A 277 -51.66 3.20 29.47
N LEU A 278 -51.97 4.48 29.65
CA LEU A 278 -51.14 5.41 30.43
C LEU A 278 -51.18 5.01 31.90
N SER A 279 -50.00 4.89 32.53
CA SER A 279 -49.94 4.58 33.96
C SER A 279 -50.61 5.68 34.79
N GLU A 280 -51.16 5.30 35.95
CA GLU A 280 -51.76 6.27 36.88
C GLU A 280 -50.80 7.41 37.25
N ASN A 281 -49.49 7.14 37.27
CA ASN A 281 -48.47 8.15 37.50
C ASN A 281 -48.33 9.14 36.34
N ALA A 282 -48.57 8.71 35.10
CA ALA A 282 -48.60 9.60 33.94
C ALA A 282 -49.87 10.49 33.93
N LEU A 283 -50.97 10.02 34.51
CA LEU A 283 -52.23 10.78 34.61
C LEU A 283 -52.21 11.87 35.70
N LYS A 284 -51.32 11.77 36.69
CA LYS A 284 -51.19 12.75 37.79
C LYS A 284 -50.46 14.04 37.42
N VAL A 285 -49.91 14.16 36.21
CA VAL A 285 -49.11 15.34 35.78
C VAL A 285 -49.99 16.45 35.18
N GLY A 286 -51.32 16.33 35.23
CA GLY A 286 -52.27 17.20 34.52
C GLY A 286 -53.34 17.91 35.37
N THR A 287 -53.11 18.15 36.67
CA THR A 287 -53.98 19.02 37.51
C THR A 287 -53.17 19.97 38.36
#